data_AF-A0A1E4JDM9-F1
#
_entry.id   AF-A0A1E4JDM9-F1
#
_cell.length_a   1.000
_cell.length_b   1.000
_cell.length_c   1.000
_cell.angle_alpha   90.00
_cell.angle_beta   90.00
_cell.angle_gamma   90.00
#
_symmetry.space_group_name_H-M   'P 1'
#
loop_
_entity.id
_entity.type
_entity.pdbx_description
1 polymer ?
#
loop_
_entity_poly.entity_id
_entity_poly.type
_entity_poly.pdbx_seq_one_letter_code
_entity_poly.pdbx_strand_id
1 'polypeptide(L)'
;MAQISHEPSMEEILSSIKRIIAEDVDTPTLRSRRSGPRPVPVQPVEDLADSHDMTVGDDEDENEILELTDAVEPAPAETPVEEPAMEAPVPAKSPAQIRAVPKASEELVSATAANASRDALASLSRMMVKPEDAAAENTLEGLVREMLRPMLKEWLDARLPEMVEAMVAKEIARISGQSL
;
A
#
# COMPACT_ATOMS: atom_id res chain seq x y z
N MET A 1 43.88 19.29 -30.39
CA MET A 1 42.54 18.75 -30.70
C MET A 1 41.66 18.98 -29.49
N ALA A 2 40.89 20.07 -29.50
CA ALA A 2 40.00 20.45 -28.38
C ALA A 2 38.59 19.96 -28.72
N GLN A 3 38.04 19.13 -27.84
CA GLN A 3 36.67 18.63 -27.95
C GLN A 3 35.75 19.80 -27.57
N ILE A 4 35.00 20.31 -28.54
CA ILE A 4 33.96 21.31 -28.32
C ILE A 4 32.80 20.59 -27.64
N SER A 5 32.65 20.75 -26.32
CA SER A 5 31.40 20.43 -25.63
C SER A 5 30.34 21.38 -26.15
N HIS A 6 29.57 20.92 -27.14
CA HIS A 6 28.35 21.58 -27.56
C HIS A 6 27.33 21.31 -26.45
N GLU A 7 27.15 22.26 -25.54
CA GLU A 7 26.00 22.23 -24.66
C GLU A 7 24.75 22.21 -25.56
N PRO A 8 23.89 21.20 -25.46
CA PRO A 8 22.78 21.06 -26.38
C PRO A 8 21.85 22.27 -26.25
N SER A 9 21.47 22.84 -27.39
CA SER A 9 20.55 23.97 -27.43
C SER A 9 19.18 23.54 -26.89
N MET A 10 18.45 24.45 -26.24
CA MET A 10 17.10 24.20 -25.72
C MET A 10 16.17 23.58 -26.76
N GLU A 11 16.30 23.98 -28.02
CA GLU A 11 15.51 23.45 -29.14
C GLU A 11 15.88 22.00 -29.49
N GLU A 12 17.13 21.60 -29.30
CA GLU A 12 17.59 20.22 -29.49
C GLU A 12 17.09 19.32 -28.36
N ILE A 13 17.08 19.82 -27.12
CA ILE A 13 16.51 19.14 -25.95
C ILE A 13 15.01 18.89 -26.21
N LEU A 14 14.27 19.91 -26.64
CA LEU A 14 12.84 19.79 -26.93
C LEU A 14 12.55 18.88 -28.13
N SER A 15 13.42 18.90 -29.14
CA SER A 15 13.31 18.03 -30.32
C SER A 15 13.60 16.56 -29.98
N SER A 16 14.56 16.30 -29.08
CA SER A 16 14.89 14.95 -28.59
C SER A 16 13.73 14.36 -27.78
N ILE A 17 13.16 15.14 -26.85
CA ILE A 17 11.98 14.73 -26.06
C ILE A 17 10.78 14.46 -27.00
N LYS A 18 10.52 15.36 -27.96
CA LYS A 18 9.44 15.19 -28.93
C LYS A 18 9.61 13.94 -29.80
N ARG A 19 10.83 13.59 -30.19
CA ARG A 19 11.13 12.38 -30.95
C ARG A 19 10.90 11.13 -30.11
N ILE A 20 11.39 11.09 -28.87
CA ILE A 20 11.23 9.93 -27.98
C ILE A 20 9.74 9.69 -27.72
N ILE A 21 8.96 10.72 -27.39
CA ILE A 21 7.51 10.56 -27.14
C ILE A 21 6.76 10.10 -28.39
N ALA A 22 7.15 10.58 -29.58
CA ALA A 22 6.56 10.11 -30.83
C ALA A 22 6.97 8.68 -31.20
N GLU A 23 8.15 8.23 -30.78
CA GLU A 23 8.69 6.88 -31.05
C GLU A 23 8.18 5.86 -30.02
N ASP A 24 7.92 6.26 -28.76
CA ASP A 24 7.48 5.37 -27.66
C ASP A 24 5.96 5.12 -27.63
N VAL A 25 5.14 5.93 -28.33
CA VAL A 25 3.69 5.70 -28.43
C VAL A 25 3.34 4.51 -29.34
N ASP A 26 4.24 4.10 -30.24
CA ASP A 26 3.96 3.08 -31.27
C ASP A 26 4.70 1.73 -31.11
N THR A 27 5.31 1.44 -29.96
CA THR A 27 5.96 0.12 -29.75
C THR A 27 5.61 -0.58 -28.44
N PRO A 28 4.56 -1.44 -28.40
CA PRO A 28 4.53 -2.54 -27.45
C PRO A 28 5.63 -3.53 -27.85
N THR A 29 6.71 -3.57 -27.07
CA THR A 29 7.83 -4.50 -27.29
C THR A 29 7.41 -5.96 -27.01
N LEU A 30 6.74 -6.61 -27.95
CA LEU A 30 6.61 -8.06 -27.99
C LEU A 30 7.87 -8.67 -28.62
N ARG A 31 8.97 -8.66 -27.86
CA ARG A 31 10.05 -9.65 -28.03
C ARG A 31 10.00 -10.63 -26.87
N SER A 32 8.94 -11.43 -26.85
CA SER A 32 8.89 -12.67 -26.09
C SER A 32 9.89 -13.66 -26.72
N ARG A 33 11.12 -13.64 -26.22
CA ARG A 33 12.11 -14.68 -26.48
C ARG A 33 11.54 -15.97 -25.90
N ARG A 34 11.11 -16.89 -26.76
CA ARG A 34 10.90 -18.30 -26.42
C ARG A 34 12.17 -18.81 -25.75
N SER A 35 12.12 -19.05 -24.45
CA SER A 35 13.08 -19.85 -23.72
C SER A 35 12.27 -20.75 -22.80
N GLY A 36 12.01 -21.98 -23.25
CA GLY A 36 11.37 -22.98 -22.40
C GLY A 36 12.23 -23.31 -21.18
N PRO A 37 11.65 -23.75 -20.07
CA PRO A 37 12.42 -24.13 -18.89
C PRO A 37 13.21 -25.41 -19.20
N ARG A 38 14.53 -25.32 -19.14
CA ARG A 38 15.40 -26.50 -19.07
C ARG A 38 15.41 -26.96 -17.61
N PRO A 39 15.10 -28.23 -17.30
CA PRO A 39 15.13 -28.72 -15.93
C PRO A 39 16.57 -28.69 -15.41
N VAL A 40 16.76 -28.00 -14.29
CA VAL A 40 17.99 -28.06 -13.48
C VAL A 40 17.92 -29.31 -12.61
N PRO A 41 18.96 -30.16 -12.55
CA PRO A 41 19.02 -31.24 -11.57
C PRO A 41 19.22 -30.62 -10.19
N VAL A 42 18.26 -30.83 -9.30
CA VAL A 42 18.42 -30.56 -7.86
C VAL A 42 19.43 -31.57 -7.31
N GLN A 43 20.62 -31.10 -6.96
CA GLN A 43 21.54 -31.87 -6.14
C GLN A 43 21.15 -31.69 -4.67
N PRO A 44 21.23 -32.75 -3.83
CA PRO A 44 20.97 -32.61 -2.40
C PRO A 44 22.05 -31.71 -1.79
N VAL A 45 21.63 -30.67 -1.08
CA VAL A 45 22.52 -29.87 -0.24
C VAL A 45 22.70 -30.61 1.08
N GLU A 46 23.76 -31.41 1.17
CA GLU A 46 24.28 -31.87 2.47
C GLU A 46 25.26 -30.83 3.03
N ASP A 47 25.05 -30.52 4.30
CA ASP A 47 25.91 -29.82 5.26
C ASP A 47 26.41 -28.41 4.92
N LEU A 48 25.67 -27.43 5.44
CA LEU A 48 26.25 -26.25 6.08
C LEU A 48 25.53 -26.02 7.42
N ALA A 49 25.89 -26.84 8.41
CA ALA A 49 25.82 -26.43 9.80
C ALA A 49 26.89 -25.35 10.01
N ASP A 50 26.52 -24.09 9.84
CA ASP A 50 27.24 -22.97 10.44
C ASP A 50 26.25 -21.95 10.98
N SER A 51 26.56 -21.49 12.17
CA SER A 51 25.71 -20.79 13.13
C SER A 51 25.03 -19.53 12.60
N HIS A 52 23.70 -19.52 12.64
CA HIS A 52 22.93 -18.32 12.98
C HIS A 52 22.03 -18.67 14.15
N ASP A 53 22.59 -18.48 15.33
CA ASP A 53 21.86 -18.32 16.58
C ASP A 53 20.98 -17.07 16.44
N MET A 54 19.77 -17.24 15.92
CA MET A 54 18.73 -16.23 16.05
C MET A 54 18.21 -16.35 17.48
N THR A 55 18.97 -15.79 18.43
CA THR A 55 18.42 -15.43 19.73
C THR A 55 17.20 -14.57 19.46
N VAL A 56 16.02 -15.07 19.85
CA VAL A 56 14.80 -14.28 19.97
C VAL A 56 15.11 -13.18 20.98
N GLY A 57 15.50 -12.01 20.46
CA GLY A 57 15.51 -10.76 21.19
C GLY A 57 14.05 -10.40 21.44
N ASP A 58 13.62 -10.72 22.65
CA ASP A 58 12.53 -10.04 23.34
C ASP A 58 12.85 -8.53 23.33
N ASP A 59 11.85 -7.72 22.99
CA ASP A 59 11.82 -6.25 23.09
C ASP A 59 12.81 -5.45 22.21
N GLU A 60 12.32 -4.84 21.12
CA GLU A 60 12.57 -3.41 20.83
C GLU A 60 11.81 -2.83 19.61
N ASP A 61 11.23 -3.62 18.70
CA ASP A 61 10.58 -3.07 17.49
C ASP A 61 9.09 -3.45 17.33
N GLU A 62 8.32 -3.54 18.42
CA GLU A 62 6.85 -3.59 18.36
C GLU A 62 6.23 -2.30 17.78
N ASN A 63 7.05 -1.26 17.57
CA ASN A 63 6.67 0.02 16.97
C ASN A 63 6.77 0.06 15.43
N GLU A 64 7.31 -0.98 14.77
CA GLU A 64 7.44 -0.99 13.31
C GLU A 64 6.13 -1.36 12.60
N ILE A 65 5.20 -2.02 13.30
CA ILE A 65 3.90 -2.43 12.76
C ILE A 65 2.79 -1.56 13.36
N LEU A 66 2.45 -0.47 12.68
CA LEU A 66 1.36 0.43 13.10
C LEU A 66 0.01 -0.08 12.57
N GLU A 67 -0.74 -0.80 13.40
CA GLU A 67 -2.14 -1.14 13.14
C GLU A 67 -3.08 0.00 13.54
N LEU A 68 -3.46 0.83 12.56
CA LEU A 68 -4.31 2.01 12.79
C LEU A 68 -5.80 1.62 12.85
N THR A 69 -6.19 0.96 13.95
CA THR A 69 -7.59 0.59 14.24
C THR A 69 -8.37 1.69 14.95
N ASP A 70 -7.67 2.65 15.57
CA ASP A 70 -8.25 3.81 16.22
C ASP A 70 -8.26 5.01 15.25
N ALA A 71 -9.43 5.62 15.07
CA ALA A 71 -9.58 6.79 14.23
C ALA A 71 -9.10 8.03 14.99
N VAL A 72 -7.99 8.63 14.54
CA VAL A 72 -7.48 9.89 15.10
C VAL A 72 -8.54 10.98 14.96
N GLU A 73 -9.08 11.45 16.10
CA GLU A 73 -9.84 12.70 16.14
C GLU A 73 -8.91 13.86 15.76
N PRO A 74 -9.32 14.77 14.87
CA PRO A 74 -8.51 15.92 14.54
C PRO A 74 -8.34 16.78 15.79
N ALA A 75 -7.11 16.86 16.29
CA ALA A 75 -6.76 17.73 17.41
C ALA A 75 -7.18 19.18 17.10
N PRO A 76 -7.72 19.92 18.08
CA PRO A 76 -8.00 21.34 17.90
C PRO A 76 -6.71 22.07 17.58
N ALA A 77 -6.74 22.91 16.53
CA ALA A 77 -5.59 23.66 16.03
C ALA A 77 -4.82 24.34 17.18
N GLU A 78 -3.58 23.91 17.39
CA GLU A 78 -2.66 24.58 18.31
C GLU A 78 -2.45 26.02 17.83
N THR A 79 -2.90 26.98 18.64
CA THR A 79 -2.58 28.39 18.46
C THR A 79 -1.07 28.56 18.49
N PRO A 80 -0.44 29.22 17.49
CA PRO A 80 1.00 29.44 17.50
C PRO A 80 1.43 30.14 18.79
N VAL A 81 2.41 29.53 19.48
CA VAL A 81 3.03 30.08 20.69
C VAL A 81 3.80 31.34 20.28
N GLU A 82 3.41 32.50 20.81
CA GLU A 82 4.12 33.78 20.66
C GLU A 82 5.49 33.70 21.36
N GLU A 83 6.57 33.75 20.59
CA GLU A 83 7.92 34.03 21.11
C GLU A 83 8.01 35.50 21.60
N PRO A 84 8.87 35.79 22.61
CA PRO A 84 8.88 37.07 23.30
C PRO A 84 9.41 38.20 22.41
N ALA A 85 8.69 39.31 22.45
CA ALA A 85 8.95 40.56 21.75
C ALA A 85 10.40 41.07 21.93
N MET A 86 11.17 41.11 20.83
CA MET A 86 12.35 41.97 20.71
C MET A 86 11.94 43.37 20.26
N GLU A 87 12.64 44.37 20.79
CA GLU A 87 12.38 45.82 20.73
C GLU A 87 12.00 46.39 19.35
N ALA A 88 11.00 47.28 19.39
CA ALA A 88 10.54 48.08 18.26
C ALA A 88 11.53 49.19 17.90
N PRO A 89 11.88 49.38 16.62
CA PRO A 89 12.40 50.65 16.14
C PRO A 89 11.22 51.61 15.86
N VAL A 90 11.33 52.82 16.40
CA VAL A 90 10.37 53.92 16.29
C VAL A 90 9.93 54.23 14.85
N PRO A 91 8.69 54.71 14.62
CA PRO A 91 8.11 54.85 13.29
C PRO A 91 8.69 56.07 12.55
N ALA A 92 9.57 55.82 11.57
CA ALA A 92 9.87 56.81 10.54
C ALA A 92 8.72 56.81 9.52
N LYS A 93 7.98 57.93 9.47
CA LYS A 93 6.92 58.18 8.49
C LYS A 93 7.42 57.92 7.07
N SER A 94 6.69 57.10 6.30
CA SER A 94 6.86 56.99 4.84
C SER A 94 5.51 56.66 4.18
N PRO A 95 5.30 57.10 2.93
CA PRO A 95 3.99 57.43 2.38
C PRO A 95 3.27 56.24 1.74
N ALA A 96 1.95 56.42 1.57
CA ALA A 96 1.03 55.59 0.80
C ALA A 96 0.67 54.21 1.40
N GLN A 97 -0.62 54.08 1.74
CA GLN A 97 -1.28 52.80 1.99
C GLN A 97 -1.17 51.94 0.72
N ILE A 98 -0.18 51.07 0.66
CA ILE A 98 -0.25 49.89 -0.21
C ILE A 98 -1.27 48.98 0.47
N ARG A 99 -2.43 48.86 -0.18
CA ARG A 99 -3.50 47.93 0.17
C ARG A 99 -2.87 46.57 0.49
N ALA A 100 -3.01 46.10 1.72
CA ALA A 100 -2.58 44.77 2.11
C ALA A 100 -3.27 43.75 1.20
N VAL A 101 -2.49 43.11 0.34
CA VAL A 101 -2.95 41.92 -0.38
C VAL A 101 -3.07 40.84 0.70
N PRO A 102 -4.24 40.23 0.92
CA PRO A 102 -4.30 39.10 1.84
C PRO A 102 -3.34 38.05 1.29
N LYS A 103 -2.41 37.60 2.14
CA LYS A 103 -1.48 36.53 1.84
C LYS A 103 -2.34 35.28 1.62
N ALA A 104 -2.75 35.06 0.37
CA ALA A 104 -3.47 33.88 -0.01
C ALA A 104 -2.53 32.72 0.33
N SER A 105 -2.92 31.89 1.29
CA SER A 105 -2.40 30.53 1.38
C SER A 105 -2.53 29.96 -0.03
N GLU A 106 -1.40 29.62 -0.65
CA GLU A 106 -1.32 29.08 -2.01
C GLU A 106 -1.95 27.69 -2.02
N GLU A 107 -3.27 27.64 -1.89
CA GLU A 107 -4.05 26.43 -2.05
C GLU A 107 -4.04 26.12 -3.54
N LEU A 108 -3.22 25.13 -3.91
CA LEU A 108 -2.97 24.74 -5.30
C LEU A 108 -4.24 24.27 -6.03
N VAL A 109 -5.32 24.02 -5.28
CA VAL A 109 -6.60 23.53 -5.77
C VAL A 109 -7.72 24.41 -5.19
N SER A 110 -8.71 24.73 -6.00
CA SER A 110 -9.89 25.45 -5.51
C SER A 110 -10.73 24.57 -4.59
N ALA A 111 -11.38 25.16 -3.59
CA ALA A 111 -12.28 24.43 -2.68
C ALA A 111 -13.37 23.63 -3.44
N THR A 112 -13.86 24.17 -4.55
CA THR A 112 -14.82 23.47 -5.42
C THR A 112 -14.21 22.21 -6.05
N ALA A 113 -12.99 22.29 -6.56
CA ALA A 113 -12.32 21.14 -7.16
C ALA A 113 -11.97 20.08 -6.08
N ALA A 114 -11.52 20.50 -4.91
CA ALA A 114 -11.25 19.59 -3.79
C ALA A 114 -12.53 18.84 -3.33
N ASN A 115 -13.67 19.53 -3.23
CA ASN A 115 -14.94 18.91 -2.87
C ASN A 115 -15.44 17.94 -3.95
N ALA A 116 -15.35 18.33 -5.23
CA ALA A 116 -15.73 17.46 -6.34
C ALA A 116 -14.89 16.16 -6.39
N SER A 117 -13.57 16.25 -6.13
CA SER A 117 -12.70 15.07 -6.04
C SER A 117 -13.06 14.17 -4.86
N ARG A 118 -13.37 14.74 -3.68
CA ARG A 118 -13.83 13.99 -2.52
C ARG A 118 -15.14 13.23 -2.80
N ASP A 119 -16.10 13.88 -3.45
CA ASP A 119 -17.38 13.26 -3.81
C ASP A 119 -17.21 12.11 -4.81
N ALA A 120 -16.35 12.29 -5.82
CA ALA A 120 -16.04 11.26 -6.80
C ALA A 120 -15.37 10.03 -6.16
N LEU A 121 -14.39 10.25 -5.28
CA LEU A 121 -13.72 9.17 -4.53
C LEU A 121 -14.67 8.46 -3.57
N ALA A 122 -15.55 9.19 -2.88
CA ALA A 122 -16.57 8.61 -2.01
C ALA A 122 -17.60 7.79 -2.80
N SER A 123 -17.93 8.21 -4.03
CA SER A 123 -18.78 7.43 -4.94
C SER A 123 -18.09 6.14 -5.39
N LEU A 124 -16.81 6.20 -5.75
CA LEU A 124 -16.03 5.03 -6.14
C LEU A 124 -15.88 4.03 -5.00
N SER A 125 -15.56 4.50 -3.79
CA SER A 125 -15.45 3.66 -2.60
C SER A 125 -16.75 2.90 -2.32
N ARG A 126 -17.90 3.57 -2.42
CA ARG A 126 -19.22 2.93 -2.27
C ARG A 126 -19.50 1.86 -3.33
N MET A 127 -18.93 1.98 -4.52
CA MET A 127 -19.05 0.97 -5.58
C MET A 127 -18.11 -0.22 -5.39
N MET A 128 -16.93 -0.03 -4.79
CA MET A 128 -15.97 -1.11 -4.49
C MET A 128 -16.38 -1.97 -3.29
N VAL A 129 -17.13 -1.41 -2.32
CA VAL A 129 -17.39 -2.06 -1.02
C VAL A 129 -18.67 -2.91 -1.02
N LYS A 130 -19.44 -3.00 -2.12
CA LYS A 130 -20.62 -3.88 -2.16
C LYS A 130 -20.92 -4.40 -3.56
N PRO A 131 -20.80 -5.73 -3.78
CA PRO A 131 -21.95 -6.61 -3.59
C PRO A 131 -21.57 -7.99 -3.02
N GLU A 132 -22.25 -8.35 -1.94
CA GLU A 132 -22.05 -9.55 -1.11
C GLU A 132 -22.17 -10.89 -1.86
N ASP A 133 -22.71 -10.94 -3.09
CA ASP A 133 -22.93 -12.23 -3.78
C ASP A 133 -22.46 -12.25 -5.24
N ALA A 134 -22.70 -11.20 -6.05
CA ALA A 134 -22.45 -11.27 -7.50
C ALA A 134 -21.09 -10.73 -7.96
N ALA A 135 -20.42 -9.86 -7.19
CA ALA A 135 -19.05 -9.45 -7.50
C ALA A 135 -18.00 -10.20 -6.69
N ALA A 136 -18.39 -11.03 -5.72
CA ALA A 136 -17.47 -12.02 -5.15
C ALA A 136 -16.83 -12.84 -6.27
N GLU A 137 -17.60 -13.29 -7.27
CA GLU A 137 -17.09 -14.05 -8.42
C GLU A 137 -16.05 -13.30 -9.28
N ASN A 138 -16.06 -11.97 -9.25
CA ASN A 138 -15.13 -11.12 -10.02
C ASN A 138 -14.11 -10.38 -9.13
N THR A 139 -14.14 -10.60 -7.81
CA THR A 139 -13.13 -10.07 -6.89
C THR A 139 -12.06 -11.12 -6.66
N LEU A 140 -10.87 -10.66 -6.26
CA LEU A 140 -9.78 -11.56 -5.88
C LEU A 140 -10.20 -12.51 -4.76
N GLU A 141 -11.01 -12.04 -3.81
CA GLU A 141 -11.50 -12.87 -2.70
C GLU A 141 -12.33 -14.04 -3.20
N GLY A 142 -13.28 -13.84 -4.13
CA GLY A 142 -14.06 -14.97 -4.62
C GLY A 142 -13.25 -15.90 -5.51
N LEU A 143 -12.28 -15.42 -6.29
CA LEU A 143 -11.37 -16.31 -7.01
C LEU A 143 -10.55 -17.18 -6.04
N VAL A 144 -10.00 -16.58 -4.98
CA VAL A 144 -9.26 -17.31 -3.93
C VAL A 144 -10.18 -18.29 -3.19
N ARG A 145 -11.41 -17.88 -2.87
CA ARG A 145 -12.42 -18.76 -2.24
C ARG A 145 -12.76 -19.95 -3.12
N GLU A 146 -12.98 -19.75 -4.42
CA GLU A 146 -13.26 -20.84 -5.37
C GLU A 146 -12.06 -21.78 -5.53
N MET A 147 -10.83 -21.27 -5.44
CA MET A 147 -9.63 -22.12 -5.42
C MET A 147 -9.43 -22.87 -4.10
N LEU A 148 -9.75 -22.26 -2.96
CA LEU A 148 -9.59 -22.89 -1.64
C LEU A 148 -10.71 -23.88 -1.29
N ARG A 149 -11.92 -23.67 -1.81
CA ARG A 149 -13.09 -24.54 -1.59
C ARG A 149 -12.80 -26.03 -1.84
N PRO A 150 -12.21 -26.46 -2.98
CA PRO A 150 -11.92 -27.87 -3.21
C PRO A 150 -10.86 -28.43 -2.25
N MET A 151 -9.83 -27.65 -1.90
CA MET A 151 -8.78 -28.11 -0.98
C MET A 151 -9.30 -28.29 0.44
N LEU A 152 -10.12 -27.35 0.92
CA LEU A 152 -10.77 -27.44 2.23
C LEU A 152 -11.78 -28.58 2.27
N LYS A 153 -12.51 -28.82 1.18
CA LYS A 153 -13.44 -29.94 1.09
C LYS A 153 -12.72 -31.29 1.20
N GLU A 154 -11.67 -31.51 0.41
CA GLU A 154 -10.90 -32.75 0.45
C GLU A 154 -10.29 -32.99 1.83
N TRP A 155 -9.77 -31.93 2.45
CA TRP A 155 -9.24 -32.01 3.81
C TRP A 155 -10.32 -32.35 4.85
N LEU A 156 -11.49 -31.70 4.77
CA LEU A 156 -12.63 -31.99 5.65
C LEU A 156 -13.12 -33.42 5.45
N ASP A 157 -13.28 -33.87 4.21
CA ASP A 157 -13.71 -35.24 3.89
C ASP A 157 -12.74 -36.29 4.46
N ALA A 158 -11.43 -36.00 4.49
CA ALA A 158 -10.41 -36.90 5.04
C ALA A 158 -10.26 -36.85 6.58
N ARG A 159 -10.49 -35.69 7.22
CA ARG A 159 -10.18 -35.48 8.65
C ARG A 159 -11.38 -35.36 9.56
N LEU A 160 -12.53 -34.94 9.05
CA LEU A 160 -13.74 -34.73 9.84
C LEU A 160 -14.30 -36.02 10.46
N PRO A 161 -14.28 -37.19 9.79
CA PRO A 161 -14.79 -38.43 10.39
C PRO A 161 -14.08 -38.78 11.70
N GLU A 162 -12.75 -38.75 11.72
CA GLU A 162 -11.93 -39.06 12.89
C GLU A 162 -12.21 -38.11 14.07
N MET A 163 -12.30 -36.81 13.79
CA MET A 163 -12.61 -35.80 14.81
C MET A 163 -14.00 -35.99 15.42
N VAL A 164 -14.99 -36.33 14.60
CA VAL A 164 -16.37 -36.58 15.06
C VAL A 164 -16.43 -37.87 15.87
N GLU A 165 -15.78 -38.95 15.45
CA GLU A 165 -15.72 -40.21 16.20
C GLU A 165 -15.10 -40.01 17.58
N ALA A 166 -13.99 -39.27 17.68
CA ALA A 166 -13.36 -38.95 18.95
C ALA A 166 -14.29 -38.12 19.86
N MET A 167 -15.01 -37.14 19.31
CA MET A 167 -15.96 -36.33 20.06
C MET A 167 -17.18 -37.12 20.52
N VAL A 168 -17.73 -37.99 19.66
CA VAL A 168 -18.86 -38.86 19.99
C VAL A 168 -18.46 -39.92 21.02
N ALA A 169 -17.28 -40.53 20.89
CA ALA A 169 -16.75 -41.46 21.89
C ALA A 169 -16.62 -40.80 23.27
N LYS A 170 -16.12 -39.55 23.31
CA LYS A 170 -16.05 -38.73 24.53
C LYS A 170 -17.43 -38.37 25.08
N GLU A 171 -18.43 -38.15 24.22
CA GLU A 171 -19.81 -37.89 24.61
C GLU A 171 -20.47 -39.14 25.19
N ILE A 172 -20.30 -40.29 24.54
CA ILE A 172 -20.83 -41.58 25.01
C ILE A 172 -20.19 -41.96 26.35
N ALA A 173 -18.87 -41.84 26.50
CA ALA A 173 -18.19 -42.12 27.76
C ALA A 173 -18.71 -41.26 28.91
N ARG A 174 -19.01 -39.98 28.63
CA ARG A 174 -19.60 -39.07 29.61
C ARG A 174 -21.00 -39.49 30.02
N ILE A 175 -21.84 -39.86 29.05
CA ILE A 175 -23.24 -40.28 29.30
C ILE A 175 -23.29 -41.66 29.96
N SER A 176 -22.39 -42.57 29.59
CA SER A 176 -22.33 -43.92 30.16
C SER A 176 -21.75 -43.94 31.58
N GLY A 177 -21.27 -42.81 32.10
CA GLY A 177 -20.65 -42.72 33.42
C GLY A 177 -19.31 -43.45 33.51
N GLN A 178 -18.75 -43.87 32.37
CA GLN A 178 -17.43 -44.47 32.30
C GLN A 178 -16.40 -43.35 32.31
N SER A 179 -16.12 -42.82 33.50
CA SER A 179 -14.91 -42.02 33.72
C SER A 179 -13.72 -42.83 33.22
N LEU A 180 -12.96 -42.23 32.28
CA LEU A 180 -11.55 -42.59 32.06
C LEU A 180 -10.77 -42.40 33.37
#